data_AF-A0A3D3H024-F1
#
_entry.id   AF-A0A3D3H024-F1
#
_cell.length_a   1.000
_cell.length_b   1.000
_cell.length_c   1.000
_cell.angle_alpha   90.00
_cell.angle_beta   90.00
_cell.angle_gamma   90.00
#
_symmetry.space_group_name_H-M   'P 1'
#
loop_
_entity.id
_entity.type
_entity.pdbx_description
1 polymer ?
#
loop_
_entity_poly.entity_id
_entity_poly.type
_entity_poly.pdbx_seq_one_letter_code
_entity_poly.pdbx_strand_id
1 'polypeptide(L)'
;MTTIYRFINKLTDEGKSKHTLAQTVTELNQQANHYQCYQYQDIPTKFNASKTNRIGDITCLTDKNWSIGFTGKTNKGNHGWSQFNTRDMDGIFYATVLAFKKNFQLDTVKNINIMPLLAQILGLHITTLIDGKLDIMKPLLK
;
A
#
# COMPACT_ATOMS: atom_id res chain seq x y z
N MET A 1 27.80 2.55 -9.93
CA MET A 1 26.98 3.03 -11.07
C MET A 1 26.50 1.91 -11.99
N THR A 2 27.28 0.85 -12.21
CA THR A 2 26.93 -0.27 -13.13
C THR A 2 25.77 -1.17 -12.65
N THR A 3 25.61 -1.34 -11.33
CA THR A 3 24.57 -2.21 -10.75
C THR A 3 23.15 -1.66 -10.92
N ILE A 4 22.98 -0.34 -10.77
CA ILE A 4 21.68 0.35 -10.88
C ILE A 4 21.18 0.31 -12.34
N TYR A 5 22.06 0.55 -13.32
CA TYR A 5 21.67 0.48 -14.75
C TYR A 5 21.24 -0.93 -15.19
N ARG A 6 21.88 -1.99 -14.68
CA ARG A 6 21.48 -3.38 -14.97
C ARG A 6 20.13 -3.76 -14.35
N PHE A 7 19.81 -3.19 -13.19
CA PHE A 7 18.52 -3.40 -12.51
C PHE A 7 17.36 -2.82 -13.32
N ILE A 8 17.57 -1.65 -13.93
CA ILE A 8 16.54 -0.89 -14.64
C ILE A 8 16.11 -1.53 -15.96
N ASN A 9 17.05 -1.98 -16.81
CA ASN A 9 16.71 -2.61 -18.10
C ASN A 9 15.85 -3.87 -17.93
N LYS A 10 15.84 -4.48 -16.74
CA LYS A 10 15.02 -5.65 -16.42
C LYS A 10 13.60 -5.30 -16.01
N LEU A 11 13.33 -4.05 -15.60
CA LEU A 11 12.01 -3.60 -15.13
C LEU A 11 11.17 -2.90 -16.21
N THR A 12 11.76 -2.60 -17.37
CA THR A 12 11.11 -1.84 -18.45
C THR A 12 11.12 -2.59 -19.79
N ASP A 13 11.25 -3.92 -19.77
CA ASP A 13 11.26 -4.69 -21.02
C ASP A 13 9.85 -4.84 -21.60
N GLU A 14 9.65 -4.32 -22.82
CA GLU A 14 8.41 -4.40 -23.58
C GLU A 14 8.33 -5.69 -24.44
N GLY A 15 8.75 -6.82 -23.88
CA GLY A 15 8.63 -8.13 -24.51
C GLY A 15 9.79 -8.54 -25.45
N LYS A 16 10.99 -7.98 -25.27
CA LYS A 16 12.20 -8.35 -26.03
C LYS A 16 13.24 -9.11 -25.18
N SER A 17 13.01 -9.24 -23.87
CA SER A 17 13.86 -9.97 -22.94
C SER A 17 13.77 -11.47 -23.18
N LYS A 18 14.92 -12.14 -23.04
CA LYS A 18 15.00 -13.60 -23.02
C LYS A 18 14.67 -14.19 -21.64
N HIS A 19 14.47 -13.35 -20.61
CA HIS A 19 14.20 -13.78 -19.24
C HIS A 19 12.69 -13.77 -18.95
N THR A 20 12.20 -14.80 -18.26
CA THR A 20 10.83 -14.83 -17.73
C THR A 20 10.67 -13.88 -16.54
N LEU A 21 9.43 -13.52 -16.19
CA LEU A 21 9.15 -12.71 -14.99
C LEU A 21 9.75 -13.31 -13.71
N ALA A 22 9.64 -14.63 -13.54
CA ALA A 22 10.21 -15.34 -12.39
C ALA A 22 11.74 -15.29 -12.35
N GLN A 23 12.40 -15.44 -13.52
CA GLN A 23 13.86 -15.29 -13.63
C GLN A 23 14.28 -13.86 -13.30
N THR A 24 13.58 -12.88 -13.85
CA THR A 24 13.82 -11.46 -13.56
C THR A 24 13.69 -11.17 -12.07
N VAL A 25 12.60 -11.59 -11.41
CA VAL A 25 12.39 -11.39 -9.96
C VAL A 25 13.51 -12.04 -9.14
N THR A 26 13.92 -13.27 -9.50
CA THR A 26 15.02 -13.97 -8.83
C THR A 26 16.31 -13.17 -8.92
N GLU A 27 16.65 -12.68 -10.12
CA GLU A 27 17.88 -11.90 -10.34
C GLU A 27 17.85 -10.53 -9.66
N LEU A 28 16.69 -9.87 -9.61
CA LEU A 28 16.52 -8.61 -8.85
C LEU A 28 16.76 -8.88 -7.35
N ASN A 29 16.18 -9.96 -6.81
CA ASN A 29 16.31 -10.30 -5.40
C ASN A 29 17.71 -10.79 -5.01
N GLN A 30 18.49 -11.37 -5.93
CA GLN A 30 19.91 -11.69 -5.68
C GLN A 30 20.77 -10.45 -5.43
N GLN A 31 20.34 -9.29 -5.94
CA GLN A 31 21.02 -7.99 -5.76
C GLN A 31 20.28 -7.11 -4.76
N ALA A 32 19.32 -7.68 -4.03
CA ALA A 32 18.50 -6.94 -3.07
C ALA A 32 19.36 -6.33 -1.97
N ASN A 33 19.22 -5.02 -1.82
CA ASN A 33 19.65 -4.30 -0.64
C ASN A 33 18.57 -3.28 -0.30
N HIS A 34 17.83 -3.53 0.78
CA HIS A 34 16.69 -2.74 1.24
C HIS A 34 15.44 -2.73 0.33
N TYR A 35 15.27 -3.78 -0.47
CA TYR A 35 14.03 -4.02 -1.20
C TYR A 35 13.81 -5.52 -1.41
N GLN A 36 12.56 -5.88 -1.71
CA GLN A 36 12.17 -7.22 -2.13
C GLN A 36 11.16 -7.08 -3.26
N CYS A 37 11.43 -7.76 -4.38
CA CYS A 37 10.57 -7.79 -5.55
C CYS A 37 9.73 -9.06 -5.59
N TYR A 38 8.51 -8.92 -6.12
CA TYR A 38 7.52 -9.98 -6.28
C TYR A 38 6.97 -9.89 -7.69
N GLN A 39 6.59 -11.04 -8.26
CA GLN A 39 5.59 -10.99 -9.32
C GLN A 39 4.28 -10.51 -8.73
N TYR A 40 3.45 -9.88 -9.54
CA TYR A 40 2.17 -9.33 -9.11
C TYR A 40 1.30 -10.32 -8.29
N GLN A 41 1.25 -11.59 -8.70
CA GLN A 41 0.47 -12.63 -8.03
C GLN A 41 1.05 -13.04 -6.66
N ASP A 42 2.35 -12.81 -6.48
CA ASP A 42 3.11 -13.22 -5.30
C ASP A 42 3.20 -12.09 -4.25
N ILE A 43 2.62 -10.91 -4.51
CA ILE A 43 2.58 -9.82 -3.54
C ILE A 43 1.87 -10.30 -2.27
N PRO A 44 2.43 -10.08 -1.06
CA PRO A 44 1.84 -10.57 0.17
C PRO A 44 0.36 -10.14 0.32
N THR A 45 -0.52 -11.13 0.53
CA THR A 45 -1.98 -10.95 0.54
C THR A 45 -2.47 -9.88 1.51
N LYS A 46 -1.73 -9.64 2.61
CA LYS A 46 -2.01 -8.58 3.58
C LYS A 46 -2.13 -7.19 2.96
N PHE A 47 -1.47 -6.92 1.83
CA PHE A 47 -1.56 -5.64 1.12
C PHE A 47 -2.83 -5.47 0.28
N ASN A 48 -3.61 -6.54 0.05
CA ASN A 48 -4.80 -6.53 -0.81
C ASN A 48 -4.54 -5.97 -2.23
N ALA A 49 -3.32 -6.18 -2.74
CA ALA A 49 -2.84 -5.62 -4.00
C ALA A 49 -3.00 -6.59 -5.19
N SER A 50 -2.96 -7.90 -4.95
CA SER A 50 -2.91 -8.95 -5.98
C SER A 50 -4.26 -9.28 -6.67
N LYS A 51 -5.27 -8.40 -6.59
CA LYS A 51 -6.61 -8.62 -7.19
C LYS A 51 -6.94 -7.76 -8.43
N THR A 52 -6.14 -6.74 -8.74
CA THR A 52 -6.28 -5.92 -9.97
C THR A 52 -5.13 -6.09 -10.99
N ASN A 53 -5.44 -6.26 -12.27
CA ASN A 53 -4.46 -6.28 -13.36
C ASN A 53 -3.78 -4.92 -13.66
N ARG A 54 -4.03 -3.90 -12.83
CA ARG A 54 -3.44 -2.56 -12.97
C ARG A 54 -2.12 -2.39 -12.21
N ILE A 55 -1.72 -3.39 -11.43
CA ILE A 55 -0.39 -3.42 -10.84
C ILE A 55 0.54 -4.07 -11.86
N GLY A 56 1.71 -3.47 -12.05
CA GLY A 56 2.71 -3.99 -12.99
C GLY A 56 3.17 -5.40 -12.63
N ASP A 57 3.65 -6.12 -13.65
CA ASP A 57 4.04 -7.54 -13.55
C ASP A 57 5.02 -7.84 -12.40
N ILE A 58 5.90 -6.88 -12.11
CA ILE A 58 6.84 -6.92 -11.01
C ILE A 58 6.61 -5.71 -10.09
N THR A 59 6.47 -5.97 -8.80
CA THR A 59 6.37 -4.94 -7.76
C THR A 59 7.48 -5.14 -6.74
N CYS A 60 8.21 -4.07 -6.45
CA CYS A 60 9.27 -4.08 -5.43
C CYS A 60 8.84 -3.24 -4.23
N LEU A 61 8.84 -3.87 -3.06
CA LEU A 61 8.63 -3.22 -1.77
C LEU A 61 9.99 -2.84 -1.19
N THR A 62 10.14 -1.61 -0.71
CA THR A 62 11.37 -1.16 -0.04
C THR A 62 11.24 -1.20 1.47
N ASP A 63 12.37 -1.32 2.15
CA ASP A 63 12.44 -1.03 3.57
C ASP A 63 12.10 0.44 3.84
N LYS A 64 11.66 0.73 5.07
CA LYS A 64 11.42 2.10 5.53
C LYS A 64 12.64 2.98 5.26
N ASN A 65 12.41 4.22 4.82
CA ASN A 65 13.43 5.21 4.44
C ASN A 65 14.24 4.89 3.18
N TRP A 66 13.95 3.79 2.46
CA TRP A 66 14.56 3.49 1.17
C TRP A 66 13.61 3.77 0.01
N SER A 67 14.17 4.19 -1.12
CA SER A 67 13.42 4.51 -2.33
C SER A 67 14.13 3.95 -3.56
N ILE A 68 13.34 3.48 -4.53
CA ILE A 68 13.85 3.05 -5.84
C ILE A 68 13.65 4.22 -6.80
N GLY A 69 14.70 4.61 -7.52
CA GLY A 69 14.63 5.71 -8.48
C GLY A 69 15.83 5.77 -9.42
N PHE A 70 15.64 6.46 -10.54
CA PHE A 70 16.62 6.49 -11.63
C PHE A 70 17.76 7.49 -11.44
N THR A 71 17.53 8.57 -10.68
CA THR A 71 18.43 9.73 -10.63
C THR A 71 19.19 9.88 -9.32
N GLY A 72 19.08 8.90 -8.39
CA GLY A 72 19.73 8.93 -7.08
C GLY A 72 19.28 10.10 -6.18
N LYS A 73 18.31 10.91 -6.61
CA LYS A 73 17.77 12.02 -5.83
C LYS A 73 16.90 11.48 -4.71
N THR A 74 17.19 11.91 -3.49
CA THR A 74 16.42 11.56 -2.29
C THR A 74 15.70 12.79 -1.76
N ASN A 75 14.42 12.62 -1.41
CA ASN A 75 13.67 13.65 -0.70
C ASN A 75 13.95 13.56 0.81
N LYS A 76 13.84 14.68 1.54
CA LYS A 76 14.00 14.71 3.00
C LYS A 76 12.88 13.95 3.74
N GLY A 77 11.74 13.75 3.08
CA GLY A 77 10.62 12.94 3.53
C GLY A 77 9.99 12.24 2.34
N ASN A 78 9.45 11.06 2.57
CA ASN A 78 8.72 10.28 1.57
C ASN A 78 7.64 9.44 2.26
N HIS A 79 6.84 8.71 1.49
CA HIS A 79 5.81 7.81 1.98
C HIS A 79 5.61 6.63 1.02
N GLY A 80 4.69 5.73 1.34
CA GLY A 80 4.34 4.57 0.51
C GLY A 80 4.98 3.24 0.93
N TRP A 81 5.66 3.23 2.08
CA TRP A 81 6.16 1.98 2.68
C TRP A 81 5.04 1.17 3.32
N SER A 82 5.38 -0.04 3.75
CA SER A 82 4.49 -0.94 4.48
C SER A 82 3.90 -0.29 5.73
N GLN A 83 2.57 -0.32 5.84
CA GLN A 83 1.81 0.10 7.03
C GLN A 83 1.85 -0.90 8.19
N PHE A 84 2.49 -2.07 8.02
CA PHE A 84 2.43 -3.15 9.01
C PHE A 84 3.53 -3.10 10.06
N ASN A 85 4.66 -2.45 9.76
CA ASN A 85 5.88 -2.54 10.57
C ASN A 85 6.25 -1.19 11.24
N THR A 86 5.46 -0.14 11.03
CA THR A 86 5.76 1.21 11.48
C THR A 86 4.48 2.02 11.64
N ARG A 87 4.51 3.04 12.50
CA ARG A 87 3.43 4.03 12.68
C ARG A 87 3.59 5.25 11.77
N ASP A 88 4.76 5.43 11.16
CA ASP A 88 5.06 6.57 10.27
C ASP A 88 4.13 6.70 9.06
N MET A 89 3.47 5.61 8.63
CA MET A 89 2.51 5.62 7.53
C MET A 89 1.05 5.76 8.00
N ASP A 90 0.81 5.91 9.30
CA ASP A 90 -0.53 6.08 9.83
C ASP A 90 -1.06 7.48 9.51
N GLY A 91 -2.35 7.54 9.19
CA GLY A 91 -3.09 8.79 9.08
C GLY A 91 -3.72 9.21 10.40
N ILE A 92 -4.12 10.47 10.49
CA ILE A 92 -4.92 11.00 11.61
C ILE A 92 -6.39 11.11 11.23
N PHE A 93 -7.28 10.82 12.19
CA PHE A 93 -8.72 10.97 12.04
C PHE A 93 -9.30 11.75 13.22
N TYR A 94 -9.88 12.91 12.94
CA TYR A 94 -10.64 13.72 13.89
C TYR A 94 -12.03 13.99 13.31
N ALA A 95 -13.04 13.94 14.16
CA ALA A 95 -14.41 14.19 13.73
C ALA A 95 -15.21 14.94 14.80
N THR A 96 -15.85 16.04 14.39
CA THR A 96 -16.62 16.93 15.27
C THR A 96 -17.96 17.24 14.61
N VAL A 97 -18.91 16.31 14.70
CA VAL A 97 -20.29 16.51 14.21
C VAL A 97 -21.30 15.96 15.22
N LEU A 98 -22.57 16.39 15.11
CA LEU A 98 -23.65 16.02 16.02
C LEU A 98 -23.83 14.50 16.18
N ALA A 99 -23.53 13.72 15.14
CA ALA A 99 -23.65 12.26 15.16
C ALA A 99 -22.63 11.57 16.07
N PHE A 100 -21.49 12.21 16.38
CA PHE A 100 -20.41 11.61 17.18
C PHE A 100 -20.54 11.91 18.67
N LYS A 101 -20.12 10.95 19.50
CA LYS A 101 -19.88 11.17 20.93
C LYS A 101 -18.83 12.25 21.13
N LYS A 102 -18.98 13.04 22.19
CA LYS A 102 -17.99 14.04 22.59
C LYS A 102 -16.91 13.37 23.44
N ASN A 103 -15.67 13.86 23.33
CA ASN A 103 -14.52 13.41 24.13
C ASN A 103 -14.32 11.88 24.11
N PHE A 104 -14.59 11.26 22.97
CA PHE A 104 -14.44 9.82 22.79
C PHE A 104 -13.25 9.57 21.86
N GLN A 105 -12.39 8.63 22.26
CA GLN A 105 -11.25 8.18 21.48
C GLN A 105 -11.41 6.69 21.16
N LEU A 106 -11.23 6.35 19.89
CA LEU A 106 -11.16 4.97 19.42
C LEU A 106 -9.69 4.57 19.26
N ASP A 107 -9.39 3.29 19.44
CA ASP A 107 -8.09 2.74 19.08
C ASP A 107 -7.80 2.90 17.58
N THR A 108 -6.53 2.69 17.18
CA THR A 108 -6.14 2.72 15.77
C THR A 108 -6.93 1.68 14.96
N VAL A 109 -7.59 2.14 13.89
CA VAL A 109 -8.38 1.29 12.98
C VAL A 109 -7.98 1.52 11.53
N LYS A 110 -8.31 0.57 10.66
CA LYS A 110 -8.10 0.70 9.21
C LYS A 110 -9.04 1.75 8.61
N ASN A 111 -8.51 2.62 7.75
CA ASN A 111 -9.26 3.68 7.07
C ASN A 111 -10.42 3.16 6.19
N ILE A 112 -10.38 1.91 5.72
CA ILE A 112 -11.47 1.27 4.97
C ILE A 112 -12.80 1.29 5.73
N ASN A 113 -12.78 1.39 7.06
CA ASN A 113 -13.98 1.45 7.89
C ASN A 113 -14.63 2.84 7.92
N ILE A 114 -13.97 3.88 7.39
CA ILE A 114 -14.50 5.25 7.37
C ILE A 114 -15.69 5.35 6.41
N MET A 115 -15.62 4.70 5.25
CA MET A 115 -16.70 4.77 4.26
C MET A 115 -18.06 4.29 4.82
N PRO A 116 -18.18 3.08 5.42
CA PRO A 116 -19.46 2.65 5.98
C PRO A 116 -19.95 3.52 7.14
N LEU A 117 -19.04 4.13 7.91
CA LEU A 117 -19.40 5.12 8.93
C LEU A 117 -20.04 6.36 8.30
N LEU A 118 -19.46 6.91 7.22
CA LEU A 118 -20.01 8.07 6.51
C LEU A 118 -21.37 7.76 5.89
N ALA A 119 -21.53 6.57 5.30
CA ALA A 119 -22.82 6.13 4.75
C ALA A 119 -23.91 6.10 5.84
N GLN A 120 -23.59 5.58 7.03
CA GLN A 120 -24.52 5.57 8.18
C GLN A 120 -24.93 6.98 8.61
N ILE A 121 -23.98 7.92 8.69
CA ILE A 121 -24.25 9.31 9.09
C ILE A 121 -25.13 10.04 8.07
N LEU A 122 -24.91 9.76 6.78
CA LEU A 122 -25.64 10.38 5.67
C LEU A 122 -26.97 9.68 5.34
N GLY A 123 -27.29 8.56 5.97
CA GLY A 123 -28.47 7.77 5.65
C GLY A 123 -28.41 7.11 4.27
N LEU A 124 -27.20 6.78 3.79
CA LEU A 124 -26.98 6.18 2.47
C LEU A 124 -26.94 4.65 2.55
N HIS A 125 -27.54 4.01 1.54
CA HIS A 125 -27.42 2.58 1.35
C HIS A 125 -26.19 2.24 0.51
N ILE A 126 -25.33 1.37 1.03
CA ILE A 126 -24.17 0.86 0.30
C ILE A 126 -24.67 -0.25 -0.63
N THR A 127 -24.56 -0.03 -1.94
CA THR A 127 -25.09 -0.94 -2.98
C THR A 127 -24.04 -1.92 -3.50
N THR A 128 -22.79 -1.80 -3.07
CA THR A 128 -21.67 -2.61 -3.53
C THR A 128 -20.98 -3.31 -2.36
N LEU A 129 -20.29 -4.42 -2.66
CA LEU A 129 -19.46 -5.09 -1.66
C LEU A 129 -18.25 -4.22 -1.31
N ILE A 130 -17.98 -4.12 -0.01
CA ILE A 130 -16.86 -3.34 0.53
C ILE A 130 -16.14 -4.11 1.63
N ASP A 131 -14.86 -3.82 1.81
CA ASP A 131 -14.02 -4.48 2.83
C ASP A 131 -14.23 -3.87 4.24
N GLY A 132 -14.73 -2.63 4.31
CA GLY A 132 -14.95 -1.89 5.55
C GLY A 132 -16.10 -2.44 6.39
N LYS A 133 -15.98 -2.34 7.72
CA LYS A 133 -16.98 -2.81 8.69
C LYS A 133 -17.45 -1.67 9.57
N LEU A 134 -18.76 -1.35 9.51
CA LEU A 134 -19.37 -0.30 10.33
C LEU A 134 -19.13 -0.53 11.83
N ASP A 135 -19.27 -1.77 12.31
CA ASP A 135 -19.19 -2.11 13.73
C ASP A 135 -17.86 -1.70 14.39
N ILE A 136 -16.78 -1.58 13.62
CA ILE A 136 -15.48 -1.12 14.12
C ILE A 136 -15.54 0.36 14.52
N MET A 137 -16.26 1.18 13.75
CA MET A 137 -16.34 2.64 13.95
C MET A 137 -17.67 3.10 14.56
N LYS A 138 -18.68 2.24 14.62
CA LYS A 138 -19.98 2.48 15.26
C LYS A 138 -19.88 2.98 16.70
N PRO A 139 -18.92 2.56 17.55
CA PRO A 139 -18.77 3.10 18.90
C PRO A 139 -18.55 4.62 18.97
N LEU A 140 -18.07 5.24 17.89
CA LEU A 140 -17.92 6.70 17.77
C LEU A 140 -19.27 7.43 17.75
N LEU A 141 -20.33 6.78 17.27
CA LEU A 141 -21.67 7.37 17.13
C LEU A 141 -22.41 7.42 18.47
N LYS A 142 -23.32 8.38 18.61
CA LYS A 142 -24.23 8.51 19.76
C LYS A 142 -25.29 7.42 19.80
#